data_AF-A0A183MTR3-F1
#
_entry.id   AF-A0A183MTR3-F1
#
_cell.length_a   1.000
_cell.length_b   1.000
_cell.length_c   1.000
_cell.angle_alpha   90.00
_cell.angle_beta   90.00
_cell.angle_gamma   90.00
#
_symmetry.space_group_name_H-M   'P 1'
#
loop_
_entity.id
_entity.type
_entity.pdbx_description
1 polymer ?
#
loop_
_entity_poly.entity_id
_entity_poly.type
_entity_poly.pdbx_seq_one_letter_code
_entity_poly.pdbx_strand_id
1 'polypeptide(L)' 'MNIIQCFAPTNDSNDGIKDRFYERLQSIIEKCPRKDLTILTGDLNAKVGIDNTGYEDIMGRHELTG' A
#
# COMPACT_ATOMS: atom_id res chain seq x y z
N MET A 1 -14.04 -16.11 -0.93
CA MET A 1 -13.89 -14.64 -0.80
C MET A 1 -12.88 -14.36 0.30
N ASN A 2 -11.91 -13.49 0.05
CA ASN A 2 -10.87 -13.12 1.00
C ASN A 2 -10.93 -11.62 1.27
N ILE A 3 -10.77 -11.21 2.53
CA ILE A 3 -10.60 -9.80 2.91
C ILE A 3 -9.25 -9.70 3.59
N ILE A 4 -8.37 -8.88 3.05
CA ILE A 4 -7.03 -8.60 3.59
C ILE A 4 -7.06 -7.16 4.07
N GLN A 5 -6.90 -6.96 5.38
CA GLN A 5 -6.71 -5.64 5.96
C GLN A 5 -5.24 -5.48 6.35
N CYS A 6 -4.61 -4.38 5.92
CA CYS A 6 -3.22 -4.12 6.25
C CYS A 6 -2.97 -2.64 6.52
N PHE A 7 -1.94 -2.38 7.32
CA PHE A 7 -1.43 -1.05 7.62
C PHE A 7 0.05 -1.05 7.25
N ALA A 8 0.41 -0.23 6.27
CA ALA A 8 1.80 -0.10 5.85
C ALA A 8 2.63 0.59 6.93
N PRO A 9 3.96 0.33 6.94
CA PRO A 9 4.89 1.12 7.72
C PRO A 9 4.76 2.62 7.42
N THR A 10 5.12 3.46 8.38
CA THR A 10 5.09 4.92 8.21
C THR A 10 6.05 5.37 7.10
N ASN A 11 5.84 6.57 6.55
CA ASN A 11 6.72 7.15 5.54
C ASN A 11 8.19 7.27 5.99
N ASP A 12 8.42 7.49 7.27
CA ASP A 12 9.76 7.58 7.89
C ASP A 12 10.43 6.20 8.09
N SER A 13 9.70 5.11 7.83
CA SER A 13 10.26 3.76 7.91
C SER A 13 11.31 3.53 6.82
N ASN A 14 12.38 2.83 7.18
CA ASN A 14 13.45 2.46 6.25
C ASN A 14 12.90 1.66 5.06
N ASP A 15 13.48 1.85 3.87
CA ASP A 15 13.00 1.22 2.63
C ASP A 15 12.98 -0.30 2.72
N GLY A 16 13.99 -0.93 3.34
CA GLY A 16 13.98 -2.39 3.55
C GLY A 16 12.83 -2.89 4.44
N ILE A 17 12.27 -2.06 5.33
CA ILE A 17 11.07 -2.40 6.11
C ILE A 17 9.84 -2.34 5.20
N LYS A 18 9.75 -1.31 4.35
CA LYS A 18 8.67 -1.15 3.37
C LYS A 18 8.69 -2.28 2.34
N ASP A 19 9.85 -2.59 1.77
CA ASP A 19 10.04 -3.68 0.81
C ASP A 19 9.57 -5.01 1.39
N ARG A 20 10.05 -5.34 2.60
CA ARG A 20 9.63 -6.57 3.29
C ARG A 20 8.13 -6.61 3.57
N PHE A 21 7.51 -5.46 3.85
CA PHE A 21 6.06 -5.38 4.01
C PHE A 21 5.35 -5.72 2.70
N TYR A 22 5.74 -5.09 1.58
CA TYR A 22 5.13 -5.33 0.27
C TYR A 22 5.38 -6.75 -0.26
N GLU A 23 6.58 -7.31 -0.06
CA GLU A 23 6.90 -8.71 -0.39
C GLU A 23 6.00 -9.70 0.37
N ARG A 24 5.79 -9.44 1.67
CA ARG A 24 4.90 -10.26 2.51
C ARG A 24 3.45 -10.14 2.07
N LEU A 25 2.99 -8.92 1.78
CA LEU A 25 1.63 -8.67 1.31
C LEU A 25 1.38 -9.39 -0.02
N GLN A 26 2.32 -9.29 -0.97
CA GLN A 26 2.26 -10.01 -2.24
C GLN A 26 2.16 -11.52 -2.03
N SER A 27 2.99 -12.10 -1.16
CA SER A 27 2.93 -13.54 -0.87
C SER A 27 1.58 -13.98 -0.28
N ILE A 28 0.90 -13.13 0.48
CA ILE A 28 -0.46 -13.40 1.00
C ILE A 28 -1.48 -13.35 -0.13
N ILE A 29 -1.40 -12.35 -1.00
CA ILE A 29 -2.29 -12.21 -2.16
C ILE A 29 -2.12 -13.41 -3.11
N GLU A 30 -0.90 -13.86 -3.36
CA GLU A 30 -0.61 -15.01 -4.23
C GLU A 30 -1.18 -16.35 -3.71
N LYS A 31 -1.36 -16.47 -2.39
CA LYS A 31 -2.01 -17.63 -1.77
C LYS A 31 -3.54 -17.60 -1.89
N CYS A 32 -4.12 -16.45 -2.22
CA CYS A 32 -5.56 -16.34 -2.40
C CYS A 32 -5.98 -17.04 -3.70
N PRO A 33 -7.03 -17.89 -3.68
CA PRO A 33 -7.54 -18.52 -4.90
C PRO A 33 -7.93 -17.47 -5.95
N ARG A 34 -7.37 -17.55 -7.16
CA ARG A 34 -7.65 -16.59 -8.25
C ARG A 34 -9.13 -16.50 -8.67
N LYS A 35 -9.91 -17.55 -8.39
CA LYS A 35 -11.35 -17.61 -8.71
C LYS A 35 -12.22 -16.93 -7.64
N ASP A 36 -11.65 -16.62 -6.49
CA ASP A 36 -12.34 -15.98 -5.37
C ASP A 36 -12.11 -14.47 -5.38
N LEU A 37 -13.17 -13.71 -5.12
CA LEU A 37 -13.05 -12.27 -4.87
C LEU A 37 -12.11 -12.03 -3.68
N THR A 38 -11.07 -11.23 -3.91
CA THR A 38 -10.13 -10.79 -2.87
C THR A 38 -10.23 -9.27 -2.75
N ILE A 39 -10.56 -8.78 -1.56
CA ILE A 39 -10.62 -7.35 -1.24
C ILE A 39 -9.41 -7.01 -0.38
N LEU A 40 -8.55 -6.11 -0.88
CA LEU A 40 -7.49 -5.50 -0.09
C LEU A 40 -7.98 -4.14 0.43
N THR A 41 -7.84 -3.91 1.74
CA THR A 41 -8.28 -2.68 2.40
C THR A 41 -7.29 -2.27 3.50
N GLY A 42 -7.42 -1.04 3.98
CA GLY A 42 -6.56 -0.43 4.99
C GLY A 42 -5.70 0.70 4.45
N ASP A 43 -4.75 1.15 5.25
CA ASP A 43 -3.85 2.26 4.91
C ASP A 43 -2.53 1.72 4.39
N LEU A 44 -2.30 1.88 3.09
CA LEU A 44 -1.09 1.41 2.42
C LEU A 44 0.06 2.42 2.43
N ASN A 45 -0.14 3.67 2.88
CA ASN A 45 0.87 4.75 2.88
C ASN A 45 1.79 4.73 1.64
N ALA A 46 1.22 4.44 0.47
CA ALA A 46 2.00 4.33 -0.76
C ALA A 46 2.26 5.74 -1.29
N LYS A 47 3.54 6.09 -1.51
CA LYS A 47 3.89 7.29 -2.26
C LYS A 47 3.57 7.06 -3.74
N VAL A 48 2.80 7.95 -4.36
CA VAL A 48 2.54 7.93 -5.81
C VAL A 48 3.72 8.55 -6.55
N GLY A 49 4.92 7.95 -6.38
CA GLY A 49 6.15 8.49 -6.96
C GLY A 49 6.53 9.87 -6.41
N ILE A 50 7.40 10.55 -7.16
CA ILE A 50 7.88 11.92 -6.91
C ILE A 50 7.12 12.96 -7.74
N ASP A 51 6.44 12.52 -8.80
CA ASP A 51 5.63 13.37 -9.68
C ASP A 51 4.15 13.17 -9.34
N ASN A 52 3.68 14.07 -8.50
CA ASN A 52 2.31 14.12 -8.00
C ASN A 52 1.42 15.05 -8.84
N THR A 53 1.93 15.54 -9.98
CA THR A 53 1.22 16.50 -10.84
C THR A 53 -0.08 15.91 -11.39
N GLY A 54 -1.21 16.54 -11.11
CA GLY A 54 -2.54 16.14 -11.61
C GLY A 54 -3.34 15.19 -10.72
N TYR A 55 -2.82 14.82 -9.54
CA TYR A 55 -3.50 13.97 -8.55
C TYR A 55 -3.87 14.72 -7.26
N GLU A 56 -3.82 16.06 -7.26
CA GLU A 56 -4.01 16.92 -6.09
C GLU A 56 -5.40 16.78 -5.44
N ASP A 57 -6.42 16.42 -6.23
CA ASP A 57 -7.78 16.19 -5.73
C ASP A 57 -7.97 14.80 -5.10
N ILE A 58 -7.03 13.88 -5.35
CA ILE A 58 -7.09 12.47 -4.94
C ILE A 58 -6.14 12.22 -3.77
N MET A 59 -5.02 12.92 -3.73
CA MET A 59 -4.04 12.84 -2.64
C MET A 59 -4.46 13.75 -1.49
N GLY A 60 -4.42 13.22 -0.27
CA GLY A 60 -4.83 13.96 0.93
C GLY A 60 -3.93 15.17 1.18
N ARG A 61 -4.52 16.28 1.63
CA ARG A 61 -3.89 17.60 1.83
C ARG A 61 -2.66 17.65 2.76
N HIS A 62 -2.28 16.53 3.39
CA HIS A 62 -1.22 16.40 4.38
C HIS A 62 -0.19 15.35 3.98
N GLU A 63 0.18 15.31 2.70
CA GLU A 63 1.41 14.61 2.31
C GLU A 63 2.58 15.30 3.02
N LEU A 64 3.20 14.61 3.99
CA LEU A 64 4.47 15.03 4.55
C LEU A 64 5.49 14.94 3.41
N THR A 65 5.77 16.10 2.83
CA THR A 65 6.90 16.32 1.92
C THR A 65 8.16 16.00 2.71
N GLY A 66 8.74 14.84 2.41
CA GLY A 66 10.08 14.46 2.86
C GLY A 66 11.10 14.91 1.83
#